data_AF-A0A955HFD7-F1
#
_entry.id   AF-A0A955HFD7-F1
#
_cell.length_a   1.000
_cell.length_b   1.000
_cell.length_c   1.000
_cell.angle_alpha   90.00
_cell.angle_beta   90.00
_cell.angle_gamma   90.00
#
_symmetry.space_group_name_H-M   'P 1'
#
loop_
_entity.id
_entity.type
_entity.pdbx_description
1 polymer ?
#
loop_
_entity_poly.entity_id
_entity_poly.type
_entity_poly.pdbx_seq_one_letter_code
_entity_poly.pdbx_strand_id
1 'polypeptide(L)'
;MKVLCFFSVSKQVFTRASSYFFEHAVRLSNFTNRTFFIDGFECAGIEGFLQALKASSLSEQQMVCGLNGGEAKEWGKNKNEWKIRQILYWDTKPYGRLSRSYHQLITRMYDEVFQQDPSFCSDLKMIGHEEICYTIGKCDPSDTVLTELEMLYQINRLRIKAFLG
;
A
#
# COMPACT_ATOMS: atom_id res chain seq x y z
N MET A 1 -17.66 22.10 16.15
CA MET A 1 -17.41 21.76 14.73
C MET A 1 -17.59 20.25 14.59
N LYS A 2 -18.69 19.79 13.98
CA LYS A 2 -18.97 18.35 13.84
C LYS A 2 -18.11 17.81 12.70
N VAL A 3 -17.16 16.94 13.03
CA VAL A 3 -16.29 16.27 12.06
C VAL A 3 -17.10 15.15 11.40
N LEU A 4 -17.39 15.28 10.11
CA LEU A 4 -17.95 14.21 9.29
C LEU A 4 -16.79 13.38 8.74
N CYS A 5 -16.34 12.37 9.49
CA CYS A 5 -15.61 11.27 8.88
C CYS A 5 -16.60 10.49 8.02
N PHE A 6 -16.48 10.60 6.69
CA PHE A 6 -17.28 9.78 5.77
C PHE A 6 -16.76 8.34 5.81
N PHE A 7 -17.37 7.50 6.65
CA PHE A 7 -17.07 6.08 6.71
C PHE A 7 -17.65 5.38 5.48
N SER A 8 -16.79 5.04 4.52
CA SER A 8 -17.10 4.06 3.48
C SER A 8 -16.29 2.80 3.77
N VAL A 9 -16.98 1.67 3.94
CA VAL A 9 -16.45 0.38 4.43
C VAL A 9 -15.35 -0.21 3.53
N SER A 10 -15.11 0.38 2.36
CA SER A 10 -14.12 -0.04 1.36
C SER A 10 -12.96 0.94 1.17
N LYS A 11 -12.94 2.09 1.84
CA LYS A 11 -11.96 3.14 1.59
C LYS A 11 -10.96 3.21 2.73
N GLN A 12 -9.71 2.97 2.39
CA GLN A 12 -8.60 2.84 3.32
C GLN A 12 -8.13 4.23 3.82
N VAL A 13 -8.04 5.22 2.94
CA VAL A 13 -7.48 6.56 3.19
C VAL A 13 -8.56 7.65 3.22
N PHE A 14 -8.41 8.62 4.13
CA PHE A 14 -9.26 9.80 4.29
C PHE A 14 -8.41 11.06 4.59
N THR A 15 -8.99 12.25 4.43
CA THR A 15 -8.42 13.51 4.96
C THR A 15 -9.35 14.11 6.00
N ARG A 16 -8.80 14.86 6.95
CA ARG A 16 -9.57 15.65 7.93
C ARG A 16 -10.12 16.97 7.38
N ALA A 17 -9.97 17.19 6.08
CA ALA A 17 -10.24 18.45 5.39
C ALA A 17 -11.50 18.38 4.50
N SER A 18 -11.79 19.52 3.86
CA SER A 18 -12.89 19.72 2.88
C SER A 18 -13.12 18.52 1.97
N SER A 19 -14.39 18.26 1.61
CA SER A 19 -14.79 17.23 0.62
C SER A 19 -14.03 17.33 -0.70
N TYR A 20 -13.46 18.50 -0.99
CA TYR A 20 -12.60 18.75 -2.15
C TYR A 20 -11.38 17.81 -2.23
N PHE A 21 -10.70 17.54 -1.11
CA PHE A 21 -9.49 16.69 -1.11
C PHE A 21 -9.80 15.21 -0.91
N PHE A 22 -11.03 14.88 -0.53
CA PHE A 22 -11.45 13.53 -0.20
C PHE A 22 -11.22 12.56 -1.36
N GLU A 23 -11.58 12.94 -2.59
CA GLU A 23 -11.41 12.07 -3.76
C GLU A 23 -9.95 11.74 -4.05
N HIS A 24 -9.07 12.73 -3.92
CA HIS A 24 -7.62 12.54 -4.07
C HIS A 24 -7.07 11.62 -2.96
N ALA A 25 -7.50 11.82 -1.72
CA ALA A 25 -7.08 11.01 -0.59
C ALA A 25 -7.47 9.54 -0.78
N VAL A 26 -8.71 9.28 -1.19
CA VAL A 26 -9.22 7.91 -1.44
C VAL A 26 -8.39 7.18 -2.48
N ARG A 27 -7.88 7.89 -3.49
CA ARG A 27 -7.03 7.32 -4.55
C ARG A 27 -5.61 6.98 -4.07
N LEU A 28 -5.19 7.38 -2.87
CA LEU A 28 -3.95 6.92 -2.25
C LEU A 28 -4.08 5.56 -1.55
N SER A 29 -5.28 4.98 -1.53
CA SER A 29 -5.55 3.64 -1.04
C SER A 29 -4.71 2.59 -1.76
N ASN A 30 -4.28 1.55 -1.04
CA ASN A 30 -3.57 0.43 -1.65
C ASN A 30 -4.47 -0.38 -2.61
N PHE A 31 -5.78 -0.18 -2.52
CA PHE A 31 -6.80 -0.82 -3.37
C PHE A 31 -7.04 -0.07 -4.68
N THR A 32 -6.48 1.12 -4.85
CA THR A 32 -6.58 1.82 -6.12
C THR A 32 -5.76 1.05 -7.16
N ASN A 33 -6.40 0.69 -8.27
CA ASN A 33 -5.71 0.04 -9.39
C ASN A 33 -4.68 1.02 -9.96
N ARG A 34 -3.41 0.59 -9.95
CA ARG A 34 -2.26 1.37 -10.38
C ARG A 34 -1.22 0.39 -10.87
N THR A 35 -1.08 0.26 -12.19
CA THR A 35 -0.12 -0.69 -12.76
C THR A 35 1.30 -0.14 -12.59
N PHE A 36 2.21 -0.96 -12.07
CA PHE A 36 3.63 -0.65 -11.97
C PHE A 36 4.47 -1.92 -12.08
N PHE A 37 5.75 -1.76 -12.42
CA PHE A 37 6.73 -2.82 -12.49
C PHE A 37 7.73 -2.73 -11.34
N ILE A 38 8.08 -3.87 -10.73
CA ILE A 38 9.16 -3.96 -9.73
C ILE A 38 9.89 -5.29 -9.89
N ASP A 39 11.22 -5.24 -9.97
CA ASP A 39 12.08 -6.43 -10.16
C ASP A 39 11.66 -7.34 -11.34
N GLY A 40 11.06 -6.76 -12.39
CA GLY A 40 10.56 -7.48 -13.56
C GLY A 40 9.14 -8.07 -13.42
N PHE A 41 8.45 -7.81 -12.31
CA PHE A 41 7.06 -8.24 -12.08
C PHE A 41 6.11 -7.09 -12.38
N GLU A 42 5.08 -7.35 -13.20
CA GLU A 42 3.95 -6.44 -13.34
C GLU A 42 2.99 -6.61 -12.17
N CYS A 43 2.65 -5.50 -11.51
CA CYS A 43 1.67 -5.45 -10.43
C CYS A 43 0.49 -4.58 -10.86
N ALA A 44 -0.75 -5.07 -10.70
CA ALA A 44 -1.98 -4.32 -11.00
C ALA A 44 -2.30 -3.25 -9.92
N GLY A 45 -1.61 -3.27 -8.79
CA GLY A 45 -1.75 -2.33 -7.70
C GLY A 45 -0.92 -2.71 -6.47
N ILE A 46 -0.89 -1.81 -5.49
CA ILE A 46 -0.13 -2.00 -4.24
C ILE A 46 -0.64 -3.22 -3.47
N GLU A 47 -1.97 -3.38 -3.36
CA GLU A 47 -2.55 -4.53 -2.65
C GLU A 47 -2.16 -5.87 -3.30
N GLY A 48 -2.10 -5.94 -4.63
CA GLY A 48 -1.60 -7.11 -5.37
C GLY A 48 -0.18 -7.50 -4.93
N PHE A 49 0.73 -6.53 -4.95
CA PHE A 49 2.10 -6.71 -4.45
C PHE A 49 2.12 -7.17 -2.98
N LEU A 50 1.38 -6.48 -2.10
CA LEU A 50 1.37 -6.80 -0.66
C LEU A 50 0.87 -8.21 -0.39
N GLN A 51 -0.16 -8.67 -1.10
CA GLN A 51 -0.68 -10.02 -0.90
C GLN A 51 0.28 -11.06 -1.50
N ALA A 52 0.94 -10.78 -2.62
CA ALA A 52 1.95 -11.66 -3.21
C ALA A 52 3.10 -11.97 -2.23
N LEU A 53 3.45 -11.04 -1.34
CA LEU A 53 4.50 -11.24 -0.31
C LEU A 53 4.25 -12.44 0.62
N LYS A 54 3.00 -12.92 0.70
CA LYS A 54 2.62 -14.07 1.51
C LYS A 54 2.95 -15.42 0.84
N ALA A 55 3.20 -15.44 -0.46
CA ALA A 55 3.59 -16.64 -1.20
C ALA A 55 5.11 -16.74 -1.32
N SER A 56 5.67 -17.93 -1.09
CA SER A 56 7.08 -18.23 -1.35
C SER A 56 7.38 -18.65 -2.79
N SER A 57 6.35 -19.10 -3.52
CA SER A 57 6.47 -19.52 -4.92
C SER A 57 6.48 -18.32 -5.86
N LEU A 58 7.40 -18.31 -6.81
CA LEU A 58 7.51 -17.26 -7.83
C LEU A 58 6.25 -17.16 -8.69
N SER A 59 5.68 -18.29 -9.09
CA SER A 59 4.48 -18.32 -9.94
C SER A 59 3.24 -17.81 -9.21
N GLU A 60 3.12 -18.11 -7.91
CA GLU A 60 2.05 -17.54 -7.09
C GLU A 60 2.24 -16.04 -6.91
N GLN A 61 3.49 -15.58 -6.68
CA GLN A 61 3.78 -14.15 -6.59
C GLN A 61 3.39 -13.39 -7.87
N GLN A 62 3.78 -13.90 -9.05
CA GLN A 62 3.42 -13.31 -10.35
C GLN A 62 1.91 -13.23 -10.53
N MET A 63 1.20 -14.34 -10.27
CA MET A 63 -0.25 -14.38 -10.42
C MET A 63 -0.94 -13.37 -9.50
N VAL A 64 -0.54 -13.29 -8.23
CA VAL A 64 -1.17 -12.40 -7.24
C VAL A 64 -0.84 -10.93 -7.49
N CYS A 65 0.36 -10.62 -7.97
CA CYS A 65 0.72 -9.26 -8.38
C CYS A 65 -0.23 -8.74 -9.47
N GLY A 66 -0.64 -9.59 -10.41
CA GLY A 66 -1.59 -9.24 -11.47
C GLY A 66 -3.05 -9.08 -11.04
N LEU A 67 -3.41 -9.40 -9.80
CA LEU A 67 -4.78 -9.27 -9.29
C LEU A 67 -5.10 -7.83 -8.86
N ASN A 68 -6.35 -7.40 -9.08
CA ASN A 68 -6.80 -6.12 -8.53
C ASN A 68 -6.96 -6.19 -7.00
N GLY A 69 -7.10 -5.04 -6.33
CA GLY A 69 -7.06 -4.98 -4.87
C GLY A 69 -8.11 -5.85 -4.15
N GLY A 70 -9.30 -6.03 -4.73
CA GLY A 70 -10.33 -6.90 -4.16
C GLY A 70 -9.96 -8.38 -4.25
N GLU A 71 -9.56 -8.81 -5.45
CA GLU A 71 -9.15 -10.18 -5.74
C GLU A 71 -7.88 -10.58 -4.97
N ALA A 72 -6.88 -9.70 -4.94
CA ALA A 72 -5.65 -9.90 -4.19
C ALA A 72 -5.93 -10.08 -2.69
N LYS A 73 -6.75 -9.21 -2.10
CA LYS A 73 -7.13 -9.34 -0.70
C LYS A 73 -7.84 -10.65 -0.44
N GLU A 74 -8.80 -11.03 -1.29
CA GLU A 74 -9.52 -12.30 -1.15
C GLU A 74 -8.56 -13.49 -1.13
N TRP A 75 -7.66 -13.55 -2.11
CA TRP A 75 -6.62 -14.58 -2.18
C TRP A 75 -5.78 -14.63 -0.90
N GLY A 76 -5.41 -13.46 -0.38
CA GLY A 76 -4.54 -13.33 0.79
C GLY A 76 -5.20 -13.61 2.15
N LYS A 77 -6.54 -13.67 2.24
CA LYS A 77 -7.27 -13.88 3.51
C LYS A 77 -6.90 -15.18 4.21
N ASN A 78 -6.69 -16.24 3.44
CA ASN A 78 -6.43 -17.59 3.98
C ASN A 78 -4.93 -17.91 4.10
N LYS A 79 -4.05 -17.01 3.66
CA LYS A 79 -2.59 -17.18 3.71
C LYS A 79 -2.06 -16.64 5.04
N ASN A 80 -2.17 -17.44 6.11
CA ASN A 80 -1.82 -17.02 7.48
C ASN A 80 -0.50 -17.60 8.01
N GLU A 81 0.15 -18.52 7.29
CA GLU A 81 1.40 -19.16 7.74
C GLU A 81 2.53 -18.16 8.04
N TRP A 82 2.63 -17.09 7.24
CA TRP A 82 3.60 -16.01 7.45
C TRP A 82 3.42 -15.31 8.80
N LYS A 83 2.22 -15.28 9.39
CA LYS A 83 1.97 -14.67 10.70
C LYS A 83 2.60 -15.48 11.84
N ILE A 84 2.70 -16.80 11.67
CA ILE A 84 3.37 -17.65 12.66
C ILE A 84 4.88 -17.51 12.49
N ARG A 85 5.36 -17.58 11.25
CA ARG A 85 6.81 -17.57 10.95
C ARG A 85 7.43 -16.18 10.99
N GLN A 86 6.61 -15.13 10.88
CA GLN A 86 7.01 -13.74 10.67
C GLN A 86 7.99 -13.57 9.48
N ILE A 87 7.80 -14.39 8.44
CA ILE A 87 8.59 -14.40 7.20
C ILE A 87 7.65 -14.18 6.01
N LEU A 88 7.97 -13.16 5.22
CA LEU A 88 7.38 -12.88 3.92
C LEU A 88 8.42 -13.15 2.82
N TYR A 89 8.01 -13.17 1.57
CA TYR A 89 8.90 -13.49 0.44
C TYR A 89 8.74 -12.48 -0.68
N TRP A 90 9.81 -12.23 -1.41
CA TRP A 90 9.75 -11.49 -2.67
C TRP A 90 10.87 -11.99 -3.58
N ASP A 91 10.54 -12.33 -4.82
CA ASP A 91 11.47 -12.92 -5.79
C ASP A 91 12.23 -14.12 -5.17
N THR A 92 11.46 -15.07 -4.59
CA THR A 92 11.95 -16.24 -3.84
C THR A 92 12.77 -15.97 -2.57
N LYS A 93 13.17 -14.72 -2.31
CA LYS A 93 13.98 -14.33 -1.16
C LYS A 93 13.12 -14.12 0.08
N PRO A 94 13.48 -14.72 1.25
CA PRO A 94 12.77 -14.48 2.49
C PRO A 94 13.14 -13.13 3.12
N TYR A 95 12.15 -12.51 3.75
CA TYR A 95 12.26 -11.26 4.50
C TYR A 95 11.59 -11.45 5.86
N GLY A 96 12.31 -11.16 6.95
CA GLY A 96 11.68 -11.06 8.25
C GLY A 96 10.73 -9.86 8.26
N ARG A 97 9.49 -10.02 8.73
CA ARG A 97 8.45 -8.97 8.70
C ARG A 97 8.89 -7.66 9.37
N LEU A 98 9.70 -7.74 10.42
CA LEU A 98 10.25 -6.59 11.15
C LEU A 98 11.68 -6.21 10.72
N SER A 99 12.22 -6.85 9.69
CA SER A 99 13.59 -6.61 9.24
C SER A 99 13.71 -5.30 8.47
N ARG A 100 14.87 -4.65 8.60
CA ARG A 100 15.21 -3.45 7.81
C ARG A 100 15.08 -3.68 6.30
N SER A 101 15.48 -4.87 5.82
CA SER A 101 15.39 -5.23 4.41
C SER A 101 13.94 -5.31 3.92
N TYR A 102 13.01 -5.74 4.77
CA TYR A 102 11.58 -5.71 4.46
C TYR A 102 11.05 -4.27 4.33
N HIS A 103 11.40 -3.39 5.27
CA HIS A 103 11.03 -1.97 5.17
C HIS A 103 11.62 -1.28 3.93
N GLN A 104 12.83 -1.65 3.53
CA GLN A 104 13.45 -1.19 2.29
C GLN A 104 12.71 -1.70 1.05
N LEU A 105 12.22 -2.94 1.06
CA LEU A 105 11.39 -3.50 -0.01
C LEU A 105 10.09 -2.73 -0.17
N ILE A 106 9.37 -2.46 0.93
CA ILE A 106 8.15 -1.65 0.92
C ILE A 106 8.45 -0.23 0.41
N THR A 107 9.55 0.37 0.86
CA THR A 107 9.96 1.71 0.41
C THR A 107 10.19 1.76 -1.09
N ARG A 108 10.94 0.78 -1.63
CA ARG A 108 11.17 0.63 -3.07
C ARG A 108 9.87 0.48 -3.85
N MET A 109 8.96 -0.39 -3.40
CA MET A 109 7.66 -0.57 -4.07
C MET A 109 6.89 0.76 -4.18
N TYR A 110 6.82 1.54 -3.09
CA TYR A 110 6.19 2.86 -3.14
C TYR A 110 6.94 3.86 -4.03
N ASP A 111 8.27 3.78 -4.10
CA ASP A 111 9.05 4.59 -5.05
C ASP A 111 8.76 4.22 -6.51
N GLU A 112 8.57 2.93 -6.82
CA GLU A 112 8.18 2.48 -8.16
C GLU A 112 6.79 2.98 -8.54
N VAL A 113 5.81 2.83 -7.64
CA VAL A 113 4.46 3.38 -7.85
C VAL A 113 4.51 4.88 -8.10
N PHE A 114 5.27 5.62 -7.28
CA PHE A 114 5.40 7.06 -7.42
C PHE A 114 6.04 7.48 -8.75
N GLN A 115 7.01 6.72 -9.25
CA GLN A 115 7.71 7.02 -10.51
C GLN A 115 6.88 6.65 -11.73
N GLN A 116 6.14 5.54 -11.65
CA GLN A 116 5.47 4.95 -12.81
C GLN A 116 4.00 5.36 -12.93
N ASP A 117 3.36 5.84 -11.86
CA ASP A 117 1.98 6.33 -11.87
C ASP A 117 1.91 7.86 -11.63
N PRO A 118 1.79 8.67 -12.70
CA PRO A 118 1.67 10.13 -12.59
C PRO A 118 0.49 10.59 -11.75
N SER A 119 -0.60 9.81 -11.71
CA SER A 119 -1.79 10.19 -10.95
C SER A 119 -1.58 10.05 -9.45
N PHE A 120 -0.72 9.14 -8.99
CA PHE A 120 -0.32 9.04 -7.59
C PHE A 120 0.41 10.30 -7.13
N CYS A 121 1.37 10.80 -7.93
CA CYS A 121 2.06 12.06 -7.67
C CYS A 121 1.10 13.26 -7.69
N SER A 122 0.20 13.32 -8.69
CA SER A 122 -0.83 14.36 -8.79
C SER A 122 -1.72 14.40 -7.54
N ASP A 123 -2.18 13.24 -7.06
CA ASP A 123 -3.01 13.14 -5.86
C ASP A 123 -2.27 13.64 -4.61
N LEU A 124 -0.99 13.32 -4.46
CA LEU A 124 -0.16 13.83 -3.36
C LEU A 124 0.01 15.35 -3.41
N LYS A 125 0.21 15.94 -4.60
CA LYS A 125 0.30 17.39 -4.80
C LYS A 125 -1.02 18.08 -4.49
N MET A 126 -2.14 17.51 -4.95
CA MET A 126 -3.47 18.06 -4.74
C MET A 126 -3.88 18.06 -3.27
N ILE A 127 -3.53 17.04 -2.51
CA ILE A 127 -3.82 16.97 -1.07
C ILE A 127 -3.03 18.04 -0.28
N GLY A 128 -1.90 18.54 -0.79
CA GLY A 128 -1.23 19.64 -0.11
C GLY A 128 -0.64 19.22 1.24
N HIS A 129 -0.78 20.14 2.19
CA HIS A 129 -0.37 19.94 3.58
C HIS A 129 -1.49 19.38 4.46
N GLU A 130 -2.61 18.94 3.89
CA GLU A 130 -3.74 18.44 4.66
C GLU A 130 -3.39 17.18 5.45
N GLU A 131 -4.01 17.01 6.61
CA GLU A 131 -3.82 15.81 7.42
C GLU A 131 -4.48 14.60 6.75
N ILE A 132 -3.66 13.60 6.41
CA ILE A 132 -4.10 12.31 5.87
C ILE A 132 -4.30 11.36 7.04
N CYS A 133 -5.53 10.89 7.21
CA CYS A 133 -5.91 9.91 8.21
C CYS A 133 -6.26 8.58 7.54
N TYR A 134 -6.03 7.50 8.26
CA TYR A 134 -6.37 6.16 7.82
C TYR A 134 -7.22 5.50 8.90
N THR A 135 -8.26 4.76 8.53
CA THR A 135 -9.26 4.32 9.54
C THR A 135 -9.51 2.81 9.54
N ILE A 136 -8.92 2.07 8.60
CA ILE A 136 -9.14 0.61 8.42
C ILE A 136 -7.81 -0.18 8.56
N GLY A 137 -6.73 0.49 8.96
CA GLY A 137 -5.42 -0.12 9.10
C GLY A 137 -5.27 -0.96 10.37
N LYS A 138 -4.46 -2.02 10.31
CA LYS A 138 -3.98 -2.72 11.50
C LYS A 138 -2.70 -2.06 12.00
N CYS A 139 -2.54 -1.94 13.30
CA CYS A 139 -1.35 -1.39 13.94
C CYS A 139 -0.30 -2.46 14.28
N ASP A 140 -0.71 -3.72 14.47
CA ASP A 140 0.18 -4.80 14.84
C ASP A 140 0.86 -5.42 13.59
N PRO A 141 2.18 -5.23 13.40
CA PRO A 141 2.90 -5.78 12.26
C PRO A 141 2.91 -7.31 12.22
N SER A 142 2.64 -8.00 13.34
CA SER A 142 2.55 -9.45 13.37
C SER A 142 1.30 -10.00 12.66
N ASP A 143 0.27 -9.17 12.50
CA ASP A 143 -1.04 -9.54 11.94
C ASP A 143 -1.39 -8.76 10.65
N THR A 144 -0.47 -7.91 10.15
CA THR A 144 -0.56 -7.25 8.84
C THR A 144 0.77 -7.15 8.09
N VAL A 145 0.70 -7.32 6.77
CA VAL A 145 1.84 -7.16 5.85
C VAL A 145 2.31 -5.70 5.80
N LEU A 146 1.38 -4.75 5.91
CA LEU A 146 1.65 -3.33 5.98
C LEU A 146 0.78 -2.72 7.07
N THR A 147 1.41 -2.09 8.05
CA THR A 147 0.70 -1.35 9.10
C THR A 147 0.23 0.00 8.59
N GLU A 148 -0.73 0.57 9.29
CA GLU A 148 -1.16 1.96 9.07
C GLU A 148 0.01 2.95 9.11
N LEU A 149 0.87 2.84 10.12
CA LEU A 149 1.99 3.74 10.32
C LEU A 149 3.03 3.62 9.20
N GLU A 150 3.34 2.39 8.76
CA GLU A 150 4.24 2.16 7.64
C GLU A 150 3.66 2.78 6.36
N MET A 151 2.38 2.59 6.08
CA MET A 151 1.74 3.18 4.91
C MET A 151 1.75 4.72 4.96
N LEU A 152 1.34 5.31 6.09
CA LEU A 152 1.34 6.77 6.28
C LEU A 152 2.75 7.36 6.14
N TYR A 153 3.77 6.66 6.63
CA TYR A 153 5.16 7.07 6.45
C TYR A 153 5.53 7.16 4.96
N GLN A 154 5.16 6.15 4.16
CA GLN A 154 5.45 6.13 2.71
C GLN A 154 4.71 7.24 1.96
N ILE A 155 3.43 7.45 2.26
CA ILE A 155 2.64 8.54 1.68
C ILE A 155 3.26 9.89 2.03
N ASN A 156 3.63 10.11 3.29
CA ASN A 156 4.17 11.40 3.74
C ASN A 156 5.55 11.72 3.16
N ARG A 157 6.47 10.74 3.10
CA ARG A 157 7.78 10.98 2.49
C ARG A 157 7.66 11.31 1.00
N LEU A 158 6.74 10.64 0.29
CA LEU A 158 6.54 10.85 -1.14
C LEU A 158 5.78 12.15 -1.42
N ARG A 159 4.91 12.55 -0.50
CA ARG A 159 4.27 13.87 -0.52
C ARG A 159 5.32 14.99 -0.47
N ILE A 160 6.25 14.92 0.48
CA ILE A 160 7.36 15.89 0.57
C ILE A 160 8.18 15.88 -0.73
N LYS A 161 8.52 14.69 -1.25
CA LYS A 161 9.23 14.55 -2.52
C LYS A 161 8.47 15.17 -3.69
N ALA A 162 7.15 15.02 -3.74
CA ALA A 162 6.31 15.61 -4.78
C ALA A 162 6.34 17.14 -4.73
N PHE A 163 6.37 17.77 -3.56
CA PHE A 163 6.43 19.24 -3.44
C PHE A 163 7.79 19.84 -3.80
N LEU A 164 8.88 19.09 -3.60
CA LEU A 164 10.24 19.57 -3.84
C LEU A 164 10.73 19.35 -5.28
N GLY A 165 9.98 18.63 -6.11
CA GLY A 165 10.30 18.32 -7.51
C GLY A 165 9.26 18.86 -8.49
#